data_AF-A0A938UAE3-F1
#
_entry.id   AF-A0A938UAE3-F1
#
_cell.length_a   1.000
_cell.length_b   1.000
_cell.length_c   1.000
_cell.angle_alpha   90.00
_cell.angle_beta   90.00
_cell.angle_gamma   90.00
#
_symmetry.space_group_name_H-M   'P 1'
#
loop_
_entity.id
_entity.type
_entity.pdbx_description
1 polymer ?
#
loop_
_entity_poly.entity_id
_entity_poly.type
_entity_poly.pdbx_seq_one_letter_code
_entity_poly.pdbx_strand_id
1 'polypeptide(L)'
;MTHVMIWLSGGIIEKVAFFDSKLQALKTLADFVKGMDLHDDDAAVFGPEGLVANAKDFLDENNDFIQDHDLINKLESDKETPDSIYIIGNPAHRLGFMVVSSDDPLGYKNPIEAVSELGQMRKSAGDHLKLYRVVPVERPIVTRAELEQYNAENEIEDFLFSLVEEYVKE
;
A
#
# COMPACT_ATOMS: atom_id res chain seq x y z
N MET A 1 9.80 4.85 -3.75
CA MET A 1 8.94 4.53 -4.90
C MET A 1 8.65 5.83 -5.61
N THR A 2 8.90 5.90 -6.91
CA THR A 2 8.86 7.15 -7.68
C THR A 2 7.49 7.32 -8.34
N HIS A 3 6.90 8.50 -8.19
CA HIS A 3 5.71 8.95 -8.90
C HIS A 3 6.16 9.81 -10.08
N VAL A 4 5.42 9.78 -11.19
CA VAL A 4 5.73 10.49 -12.42
C VAL A 4 4.59 11.45 -12.73
N MET A 5 4.90 12.72 -12.90
CA MET A 5 3.96 13.69 -13.44
C MET A 5 4.29 13.94 -14.91
N ILE A 6 3.25 13.90 -15.75
CA ILE A 6 3.33 14.16 -17.18
C ILE A 6 2.45 15.37 -17.46
N TRP A 7 3.01 16.37 -18.12
CA TRP A 7 2.29 17.53 -18.65
C TRP A 7 2.11 17.38 -20.16
N LEU A 8 0.91 17.68 -20.62
CA LEU A 8 0.55 17.72 -22.02
C LEU A 8 0.17 19.16 -22.39
N SER A 9 0.57 19.58 -23.59
CA SER A 9 0.08 20.81 -24.21
C SER A 9 -0.11 20.58 -25.71
N GLY A 10 -1.24 20.98 -26.28
CA GLY A 10 -1.59 20.72 -27.68
C GLY A 10 -1.62 19.23 -28.05
N GLY A 11 -1.87 18.35 -27.07
CA GLY A 11 -1.92 16.89 -27.26
C GLY A 11 -0.55 16.18 -27.31
N ILE A 12 0.55 16.87 -27.02
CA ILE A 12 1.90 16.29 -26.94
C ILE A 12 2.48 16.43 -25.53
N ILE A 13 3.42 15.54 -25.17
CA ILE A 13 4.13 15.62 -23.89
C ILE A 13 5.06 16.83 -23.93
N GLU A 14 4.75 17.83 -23.10
CA GLU A 14 5.60 19.00 -22.92
C GLU A 14 6.71 18.71 -21.90
N LYS A 15 6.36 18.05 -20.79
CA LYS A 15 7.26 17.86 -19.66
C LYS A 15 6.96 16.57 -18.91
N VAL A 16 8.00 16.02 -18.29
CA VAL A 16 7.92 14.90 -17.34
C VAL A 16 8.76 15.23 -16.11
N ALA A 17 8.25 14.94 -14.91
CA ALA A 17 8.98 15.09 -13.66
C ALA A 17 8.74 13.89 -12.75
N PHE A 18 9.74 13.58 -11.94
CA PHE A 18 9.75 12.45 -11.03
C PHE A 18 9.73 12.95 -9.59
N PHE A 19 8.95 12.29 -8.75
CA PHE A 19 8.78 12.64 -7.35
C PHE A 19 8.92 11.41 -6.46
N ASP A 20 9.65 11.52 -5.36
CA ASP A 20 9.75 10.45 -4.37
C ASP A 20 8.49 10.33 -3.48
N SER A 21 7.64 11.36 -3.50
CA SER A 21 6.46 11.48 -2.66
C SER A 21 5.20 11.69 -3.51
N LYS A 22 4.17 10.88 -3.22
CA LYS A 22 2.81 11.03 -3.80
C LYS A 22 2.26 12.43 -3.53
N LEU A 23 2.40 12.91 -2.29
CA LEU A 23 1.92 14.23 -1.86
C LEU A 23 2.56 15.35 -2.67
N GLN A 24 3.87 15.26 -2.94
CA GLN A 24 4.56 16.28 -3.74
C GLN A 24 4.08 16.27 -5.19
N ALA A 25 3.86 15.10 -5.77
CA ALA A 25 3.31 14.97 -7.12
C ALA A 25 1.89 15.55 -7.19
N LEU A 26 1.01 15.21 -6.24
CA LEU A 26 -0.38 15.71 -6.19
C LEU A 26 -0.45 17.22 -5.94
N LYS A 27 0.39 17.76 -5.06
CA LYS A 27 0.47 19.22 -4.86
C LYS A 27 0.92 19.94 -6.13
N THR A 28 1.91 19.37 -6.83
CA THR A 28 2.39 19.94 -8.10
C THR A 28 1.31 19.89 -9.18
N LEU A 29 0.52 18.81 -9.24
CA LEU A 29 -0.64 18.72 -10.12
C LEU A 29 -1.71 19.76 -9.77
N ALA A 30 -2.08 19.88 -8.51
CA ALA A 30 -3.04 20.90 -8.07
C ALA A 30 -2.59 22.33 -8.38
N ASP A 31 -1.30 22.63 -8.19
CA ASP A 31 -0.75 23.95 -8.51
C ASP A 31 -0.71 24.22 -10.02
N PHE A 32 -0.51 23.19 -10.85
CA PHE A 32 -0.60 23.30 -12.29
C PHE A 32 -2.03 23.63 -12.76
N VAL A 33 -3.04 22.91 -12.25
CA VAL A 33 -4.44 23.09 -12.66
C VAL A 33 -4.95 24.51 -12.38
N LYS A 34 -4.44 25.19 -11.34
CA LYS A 34 -4.80 26.59 -11.05
C LYS A 34 -4.46 27.59 -12.16
N GLY A 35 -3.53 27.25 -13.05
CA GLY A 35 -3.02 28.16 -14.09
C GLY A 35 -2.95 27.56 -15.48
N MET A 36 -3.52 26.38 -15.70
CA MET A 36 -3.50 25.69 -17.00
C MET A 36 -4.50 26.30 -17.98
N ASP A 37 -4.21 26.20 -19.28
CA ASP A 37 -5.22 26.41 -20.32
C ASP A 37 -6.06 25.14 -20.46
N LEU A 38 -7.33 25.20 -20.07
CA LEU A 38 -8.23 24.04 -20.09
C LEU A 38 -8.47 23.45 -21.49
N HIS A 39 -8.20 24.21 -22.56
CA HIS A 39 -8.40 23.73 -23.91
C HIS A 39 -7.19 22.97 -24.44
N ASP A 40 -6.00 23.49 -24.15
CA ASP A 40 -4.75 23.04 -24.76
C ASP A 40 -3.90 22.20 -23.81
N ASP A 41 -4.02 22.39 -22.50
CA ASP A 41 -3.20 21.74 -21.50
C ASP A 41 -3.93 20.56 -20.82
N ASP A 42 -3.16 19.55 -20.41
CA ASP A 42 -3.61 18.47 -19.53
C ASP A 42 -2.43 18.00 -18.67
N ALA A 43 -2.68 17.33 -17.57
CA ALA A 43 -1.63 16.74 -16.77
C ALA A 43 -2.12 15.52 -15.99
N ALA A 44 -1.23 14.56 -15.78
CA ALA A 44 -1.53 13.36 -15.01
C ALA A 44 -0.35 12.93 -14.15
N VAL A 45 -0.67 12.39 -12.97
CA VAL A 45 0.27 11.75 -12.06
C VAL A 45 0.07 10.24 -12.12
N PHE A 46 1.17 9.53 -12.32
CA PHE A 46 1.24 8.07 -12.31
C PHE A 46 2.11 7.61 -11.14
N GLY A 47 1.74 6.49 -10.55
CA GLY A 47 2.52 5.76 -9.56
C GLY A 47 2.85 4.35 -10.06
N PRO A 48 3.51 3.53 -9.24
CA PRO A 48 3.79 2.13 -9.57
C PRO A 48 2.55 1.32 -9.95
N GLU A 49 1.39 1.67 -9.38
CA GLU A 49 0.11 0.99 -9.60
C GLU A 49 -0.70 1.57 -10.78
N GLY A 50 -0.14 2.51 -11.55
CA GLY A 50 -0.83 3.17 -12.67
C GLY A 50 -1.27 4.61 -12.37
N LEU A 51 -2.38 5.03 -12.97
CA LEU A 51 -2.87 6.41 -12.88
C LEU A 51 -3.29 6.71 -11.44
N VAL A 52 -2.76 7.80 -10.87
CA VAL A 52 -3.09 8.25 -9.52
C VAL A 52 -4.16 9.35 -9.55
N ALA A 53 -3.97 10.35 -10.42
CA ALA A 53 -4.90 11.45 -10.63
C ALA A 53 -4.56 12.17 -11.94
N ASN A 54 -5.51 12.89 -12.52
CA ASN A 54 -5.34 13.78 -13.65
C ASN A 54 -5.91 15.18 -13.37
N ALA A 55 -5.68 16.13 -14.27
CA ALA A 55 -6.08 17.52 -14.11
C ALA A 55 -7.59 17.69 -13.84
N LYS A 56 -8.43 16.87 -14.48
CA LYS A 56 -9.89 16.93 -14.34
C LYS A 56 -10.38 16.57 -12.94
N ASP A 57 -9.59 15.79 -12.19
CA ASP A 57 -9.93 15.43 -10.81
C ASP A 57 -9.92 16.67 -9.88
N PHE A 58 -9.33 17.79 -10.31
CA PHE A 58 -9.21 19.05 -9.57
C PHE A 58 -10.14 20.16 -10.08
N LEU A 59 -11.02 19.85 -11.03
CA LEU A 59 -11.94 20.81 -11.64
C LEU A 59 -13.39 20.46 -11.25
N ASP A 60 -14.21 21.48 -11.01
CA ASP A 60 -15.64 21.31 -10.80
C ASP A 60 -16.41 21.20 -12.12
N GLU A 61 -17.74 21.13 -12.03
CA GLU A 61 -18.65 21.05 -13.18
C GLU A 61 -18.62 22.29 -14.10
N ASN A 62 -18.09 23.42 -13.64
CA ASN A 62 -17.91 24.64 -14.42
C ASN A 62 -16.48 24.78 -14.98
N ASN A 63 -15.63 23.76 -14.76
CA ASN A 63 -14.18 23.78 -14.99
C ASN A 63 -13.43 24.80 -14.12
N ASP A 64 -13.98 25.16 -12.96
CA ASP A 64 -13.27 25.97 -11.98
C ASP A 64 -12.43 25.07 -11.06
N PHE A 65 -11.25 25.57 -10.67
CA PHE A 65 -10.38 24.83 -9.74
C PHE A 65 -11.07 24.63 -8.39
N ILE A 66 -11.18 23.37 -7.96
CA ILE A 66 -11.72 23.02 -6.64
C ILE A 66 -10.66 23.33 -5.60
N GLN A 67 -10.86 24.41 -4.84
CA GLN A 67 -9.99 24.80 -3.73
C GLN A 67 -10.31 23.98 -2.46
N ASP A 68 -10.28 22.65 -2.59
CA ASP A 68 -10.57 21.74 -1.49
C ASP A 68 -9.28 21.09 -0.99
N HIS A 69 -8.85 21.50 0.21
CA HIS A 69 -7.73 20.87 0.91
C HIS A 69 -8.00 19.39 1.19
N ASP A 70 -9.26 18.98 1.27
CA ASP A 70 -9.66 17.60 1.48
C ASP A 70 -9.54 16.75 0.22
N LEU A 71 -9.56 17.35 -1.00
CA LEU A 71 -9.37 16.62 -2.25
C LEU A 71 -7.95 16.03 -2.35
N ILE A 72 -6.91 16.78 -1.99
CA ILE A 72 -5.53 16.25 -1.98
C ILE A 72 -5.40 15.16 -0.92
N ASN A 73 -5.97 15.35 0.27
CA ASN A 73 -5.96 14.33 1.33
C ASN A 73 -6.74 13.08 0.92
N LYS A 74 -7.86 13.26 0.19
CA LYS A 74 -8.67 12.19 -0.35
C LYS A 74 -7.93 11.46 -1.45
N LEU A 75 -7.32 12.15 -2.41
CA LEU A 75 -6.51 11.55 -3.47
C LEU A 75 -5.22 10.91 -2.93
N GLU A 76 -4.65 11.44 -1.84
CA GLU A 76 -3.60 10.79 -1.05
C GLU A 76 -4.10 9.48 -0.46
N SER A 77 -5.29 9.49 0.17
CA SER A 77 -5.92 8.36 0.84
C SER A 77 -6.61 7.36 -0.09
N ASP A 78 -7.01 7.77 -1.30
CA ASP A 78 -7.63 6.96 -2.37
C ASP A 78 -6.56 6.09 -3.06
N LYS A 79 -5.59 5.63 -2.28
CA LYS A 79 -5.10 4.28 -2.50
C LYS A 79 -6.15 3.38 -1.92
N GLU A 80 -6.79 2.60 -2.78
CA GLU A 80 -7.03 1.19 -2.51
C GLU A 80 -5.76 0.63 -1.85
N THR A 81 -5.65 0.76 -0.53
CA THR A 81 -4.86 -0.19 0.22
C THR A 81 -5.56 -1.51 -0.05
N PRO A 82 -4.90 -2.53 -0.65
CA PRO A 82 -5.43 -3.89 -0.55
C PRO A 82 -5.81 -4.06 0.92
N ASP A 83 -7.08 -4.42 1.18
CA ASP A 83 -7.73 -4.38 2.49
C ASP A 83 -6.69 -4.60 3.59
N SER A 84 -6.17 -3.52 4.16
CA SER A 84 -4.97 -3.64 4.98
C SER A 84 -5.38 -4.33 6.26
N ILE A 85 -4.98 -5.59 6.40
CA ILE A 85 -5.26 -6.37 7.59
C ILE A 85 -4.20 -6.01 8.63
N TYR A 86 -4.66 -5.41 9.72
CA TYR A 86 -3.85 -5.17 10.90
C TYR A 86 -3.99 -6.35 11.87
N ILE A 87 -2.89 -6.78 12.47
CA ILE A 87 -2.88 -7.82 13.49
C ILE A 87 -2.18 -7.30 14.74
N ILE A 88 -2.65 -7.71 15.91
CA ILE A 88 -1.93 -7.48 17.16
C ILE A 88 -1.05 -8.70 17.40
N GLY A 89 0.25 -8.46 17.64
CA GLY A 89 1.22 -9.52 17.83
C GLY A 89 1.97 -9.38 19.14
N ASN A 90 2.31 -10.51 19.75
CA ASN A 90 3.32 -10.61 20.80
C ASN A 90 4.64 -11.11 20.19
N PRO A 91 5.58 -10.21 19.85
CA PRO A 91 6.87 -10.61 19.28
C PRO A 91 7.80 -11.27 20.30
N ALA A 92 7.51 -11.15 21.60
CA ALA A 92 8.36 -11.64 22.69
C ALA A 92 7.80 -12.92 23.34
N HIS A 93 6.80 -13.57 22.72
CA HIS A 93 6.23 -14.79 23.26
C HIS A 93 7.24 -15.96 23.17
N ARG A 94 7.24 -16.85 24.17
CA ARG A 94 8.22 -17.95 24.28
C ARG A 94 8.22 -18.96 23.13
N LEU A 95 7.14 -18.99 22.33
CA LEU A 95 6.99 -19.86 21.16
C LEU A 95 7.29 -19.14 19.84
N GLY A 96 7.82 -17.91 19.90
CA GLY A 96 8.04 -17.06 18.72
C GLY A 96 6.95 -16.00 18.55
N PHE A 97 6.84 -15.43 17.35
CA PHE A 97 5.84 -14.43 17.03
C PHE A 97 4.44 -15.02 17.09
N MET A 98 3.59 -14.48 17.97
CA MET A 98 2.21 -14.93 18.14
C MET A 98 1.24 -13.80 17.79
N VAL A 99 0.27 -14.08 16.91
CA VAL A 99 -0.90 -13.22 16.74
C VAL A 99 -1.80 -13.39 17.95
N VAL A 100 -2.26 -12.29 18.53
CA VAL A 100 -3.07 -12.28 19.75
C VAL A 100 -4.32 -11.43 19.58
N SER A 101 -5.42 -11.87 20.18
CA SER A 101 -6.62 -11.08 20.42
C SER A 101 -7.23 -11.56 21.74
N SER A 102 -8.41 -11.04 22.10
CA SER A 102 -9.17 -11.47 23.28
C SER A 102 -9.60 -12.94 23.22
N ASP A 103 -9.90 -13.49 22.03
CA ASP A 103 -10.36 -14.87 21.84
C ASP A 103 -9.47 -15.64 20.84
N ASP A 104 -9.63 -15.38 19.54
CA ASP A 104 -8.90 -16.04 18.45
C ASP A 104 -7.99 -15.06 17.68
N PRO A 105 -6.87 -15.50 17.09
CA PRO A 105 -6.05 -14.65 16.22
C PRO A 105 -6.90 -13.89 15.18
N LEU A 106 -6.97 -12.56 15.32
CA LEU A 106 -7.87 -11.73 14.53
C LEU A 106 -7.09 -10.69 13.73
N GLY A 107 -7.50 -10.54 12.47
CA GLY A 107 -7.11 -9.44 11.59
C GLY A 107 -8.18 -8.37 11.55
N TYR A 108 -7.78 -7.10 11.65
CA TYR A 108 -8.66 -5.93 11.61
C TYR A 108 -8.50 -5.19 10.29
N LYS A 109 -9.60 -4.98 9.56
CA LYS A 109 -9.61 -4.09 8.39
C LYS A 109 -9.73 -2.62 8.78
N ASN A 110 -10.38 -2.34 9.92
CA ASN A 110 -10.52 -0.99 10.46
C ASN A 110 -9.35 -0.69 11.43
N PRO A 111 -8.46 0.26 11.11
CA PRO A 111 -7.34 0.58 11.98
C PRO A 111 -7.77 1.20 13.32
N ILE A 112 -8.92 1.88 13.39
CA ILE A 112 -9.45 2.45 14.64
C ILE A 112 -9.81 1.32 15.61
N GLU A 113 -10.47 0.28 15.11
CA GLU A 113 -10.81 -0.91 15.89
C GLU A 113 -9.54 -1.62 16.39
N ALA A 114 -8.56 -1.81 15.51
CA ALA A 114 -7.29 -2.44 15.84
C ALA A 114 -6.53 -1.69 16.97
N VAL A 115 -6.50 -0.36 16.90
CA VAL A 115 -5.85 0.48 17.91
C VAL A 115 -6.63 0.48 19.22
N SER A 116 -7.97 0.51 19.16
CA SER A 116 -8.83 0.43 20.35
C SER A 116 -8.60 -0.88 21.10
N GLU A 117 -8.61 -2.01 20.39
CA GLU A 117 -8.40 -3.32 20.99
C GLU A 117 -6.98 -3.46 21.55
N LEU A 118 -5.95 -3.00 20.83
CA LEU A 118 -4.59 -2.96 21.36
C LEU A 118 -4.52 -2.20 22.69
N GLY A 119 -5.20 -1.06 22.79
CA GLY A 119 -5.27 -0.29 24.03
C GLY A 119 -5.87 -1.10 25.18
N GLN A 120 -6.97 -1.80 24.93
CA GLN A 120 -7.62 -2.68 25.91
C GLN A 120 -6.71 -3.82 26.35
N MET A 121 -6.07 -4.52 25.39
CA MET A 121 -5.17 -5.63 25.69
C MET A 121 -3.94 -5.17 26.47
N ARG A 122 -3.34 -4.03 26.10
CA ARG A 122 -2.18 -3.47 26.81
C ARG A 122 -2.49 -3.05 28.24
N LYS A 123 -3.74 -2.67 28.54
CA LYS A 123 -4.16 -2.38 29.92
C LYS A 123 -3.99 -3.60 30.84
N SER A 124 -4.21 -4.80 30.30
CA SER A 124 -4.14 -6.06 31.05
C SER A 124 -2.76 -6.73 30.95
N ALA A 125 -2.11 -6.65 29.79
CA ALA A 125 -0.88 -7.39 29.49
C ALA A 125 0.41 -6.53 29.51
N GLY A 126 0.30 -5.20 29.55
CA GLY A 126 1.43 -4.29 29.40
C GLY A 126 1.75 -3.94 27.93
N ASP A 127 2.84 -3.21 27.70
CA ASP A 127 3.13 -2.52 26.44
C ASP A 127 3.89 -3.33 25.38
N HIS A 128 4.18 -4.60 25.68
CA HIS A 128 4.96 -5.51 24.85
C HIS A 128 4.21 -5.96 23.60
N LEU A 129 2.87 -5.97 23.63
CA LEU A 129 2.03 -6.21 22.45
C LEU A 129 2.19 -5.07 21.45
N LYS A 130 2.37 -5.37 20.16
CA LYS A 130 2.54 -4.38 19.09
C LYS A 130 1.50 -4.60 17.98
N LEU A 131 1.18 -3.54 17.25
CA LEU A 131 0.32 -3.61 16.06
C LEU A 131 1.19 -3.77 14.83
N TYR A 132 0.83 -4.70 13.95
CA TYR A 132 1.49 -4.95 12.68
C TYR A 132 0.48 -4.80 11.54
N ARG A 133 0.97 -4.41 10.37
CA ARG A 133 0.20 -4.45 9.12
C ARG A 133 0.69 -5.64 8.30
N VAL A 134 -0.23 -6.51 7.89
CA VAL A 134 0.07 -7.69 7.08
C VAL A 134 0.25 -7.29 5.62
N VAL A 135 1.25 -7.87 4.98
CA VAL A 135 1.49 -7.74 3.54
C VAL A 135 1.69 -9.15 2.98
N PRO A 136 0.93 -9.56 1.96
CA PRO A 136 1.13 -10.86 1.30
C PRO A 136 2.56 -11.01 0.75
N VAL A 137 3.03 -12.25 0.68
CA VAL A 137 4.25 -12.56 -0.05
C VAL A 137 3.86 -12.72 -1.53
N GLU A 138 4.35 -11.83 -2.39
CA GLU A 138 3.91 -11.76 -3.79
C GLU A 138 4.96 -12.31 -4.77
N ARG A 139 6.08 -12.80 -4.25
CA ARG A 139 7.20 -13.29 -5.07
C ARG A 139 7.86 -14.49 -4.40
N PRO A 140 8.59 -15.30 -5.18
CA PRO A 140 9.39 -16.36 -4.62
C PRO A 140 10.36 -15.87 -3.55
N ILE A 141 10.44 -16.61 -2.45
CA ILE A 141 11.29 -16.30 -1.28
C ILE A 141 12.33 -17.38 -1.00
N VAL A 142 12.22 -18.54 -1.65
CA VAL A 142 13.16 -19.65 -1.55
C VAL A 142 13.43 -20.24 -2.94
N THR A 143 14.54 -20.95 -3.12
CA THR A 143 14.78 -21.75 -4.32
C THR A 143 14.29 -23.18 -4.15
N ARG A 144 14.03 -23.86 -5.27
CA ARG A 144 13.64 -25.26 -5.27
C ARG A 144 14.68 -26.17 -4.61
N ALA A 145 15.95 -25.94 -4.91
CA ALA A 145 17.05 -26.71 -4.35
C ALA A 145 17.13 -26.59 -2.82
N GLU A 146 16.93 -25.39 -2.26
CA GLU A 146 16.89 -25.17 -0.81
C GLU A 146 15.72 -25.91 -0.15
N LEU A 147 14.54 -25.87 -0.79
CA LEU A 147 13.35 -26.54 -0.26
C LEU A 147 13.47 -28.08 -0.34
N GLU A 148 14.03 -28.61 -1.42
CA GLU A 148 14.32 -30.05 -1.57
C GLU A 148 15.32 -30.54 -0.51
N GLN A 149 16.40 -29.77 -0.29
CA GLN A 149 17.38 -30.09 0.75
C GLN A 149 16.72 -30.12 2.14
N TYR A 150 15.93 -29.09 2.48
CA TYR A 150 15.24 -29.03 3.78
C TYR A 150 14.29 -30.22 3.98
N ASN A 151 13.53 -30.58 2.95
CA ASN A 151 12.58 -31.71 3.03
C ASN A 151 13.31 -33.04 3.22
N ALA A 152 14.43 -33.26 2.52
CA ALA A 152 15.25 -34.46 2.69
C ALA A 152 15.86 -34.56 4.11
N GLU A 153 16.36 -33.45 4.66
CA GLU A 153 16.92 -33.39 6.01
C GLU A 153 15.88 -33.64 7.12
N ASN A 154 14.61 -33.37 6.84
CA ASN A 154 13.50 -33.52 7.79
C ASN A 154 12.60 -34.74 7.51
N GLU A 155 13.03 -35.65 6.63
CA GLU A 155 12.29 -36.87 6.27
C GLU A 155 10.84 -36.58 5.80
N ILE A 156 10.63 -35.46 5.10
CA ILE A 156 9.33 -35.09 4.54
C ILE A 156 9.14 -35.81 3.20
N GLU A 157 8.40 -36.92 3.26
CA GLU A 157 7.97 -37.69 2.08
C GLU A 157 6.70 -37.07 1.45
N ASP A 158 6.50 -37.32 0.15
CA ASP A 158 5.30 -36.92 -0.62
C ASP A 158 5.00 -35.40 -0.68
N PHE A 159 6.01 -34.53 -0.57
CA PHE A 159 5.82 -33.09 -0.69
C PHE A 159 5.39 -32.65 -2.10
N LEU A 160 4.26 -31.93 -2.19
CA LEU A 160 3.68 -31.45 -3.46
C LEU A 160 4.11 -30.03 -3.79
N PHE A 161 5.18 -29.87 -4.57
CA PHE A 161 5.69 -28.56 -5.01
C PHE A 161 4.66 -27.70 -5.74
N SER A 162 3.72 -28.31 -6.45
CA SER A 162 2.67 -27.59 -7.18
C SER A 162 1.71 -26.80 -6.27
N LEU A 163 1.72 -27.03 -4.95
CA LEU A 163 0.89 -26.31 -4.00
C LEU A 163 1.54 -25.01 -3.48
N VAL A 164 2.81 -24.77 -3.79
CA VAL A 164 3.59 -23.65 -3.26
C VAL A 164 4.48 -22.98 -4.33
N GLU A 165 4.24 -23.28 -5.60
CA GLU A 165 5.11 -22.86 -6.71
C GLU A 165 5.27 -21.34 -6.81
N GLU A 166 4.26 -20.57 -6.37
CA GLU A 166 4.31 -19.11 -6.36
C GLU A 166 5.36 -18.53 -5.37
N TYR A 167 5.78 -19.34 -4.39
CA TYR A 167 6.78 -18.96 -3.38
C TYR A 167 8.17 -19.54 -3.65
N VAL A 168 8.32 -20.36 -4.70
CA VAL A 168 9.55 -21.10 -5.00
C VAL A 168 10.12 -20.67 -6.34
N LYS A 169 11.40 -20.31 -6.34
CA LYS A 169 12.15 -20.01 -7.56
C LYS A 169 12.79 -21.30 -8.08
N GLU A 170 12.66 -21.55 -9.38
CA GLU A 170 13.38 -22.61 -10.10
C GLU A 170 14.90 -22.49 -9.95
#